data_AF-A0A087ULY2-F1
#
_entry.id   AF-A0A087ULY2-F1
#
_cell.length_a   1.000
_cell.length_b   1.000
_cell.length_c   1.000
_cell.angle_alpha   90.00
_cell.angle_beta   90.00
_cell.angle_gamma   90.00
#
_symmetry.space_group_name_H-M   'P 1'
#
loop_
_entity.id
_entity.type
_entity.pdbx_description
1 polymer ?
#
loop_
_entity_poly.entity_id
_entity_poly.type
_entity_poly.pdbx_seq_one_letter_code
_entity_poly.pdbx_strand_id
1 'polypeptide(L)' 'MQTLFRGNSLGSKIMAFCFKIYGASYLLSLLDPLISPLLDQPNISYEVDPARLEEGE' A
#
# COMPACT_ATOMS: atom_id res chain seq x y z
N MET A 1 14.51 -1.71 -20.40
CA MET A 1 14.20 -1.30 -19.02
C MET A 1 13.89 0.19 -18.99
N GLN A 2 12.69 0.59 -18.53
CA GLN A 2 12.42 2.00 -18.21
C GLN A 2 12.95 2.30 -16.81
N THR A 3 13.62 3.43 -16.60
CA THR A 3 14.24 3.78 -15.29
C THR A 3 13.71 5.09 -14.70
N LEU A 4 12.90 5.83 -15.45
CA LEU A 4 12.38 7.13 -15.06
C LEU A 4 11.52 7.01 -13.79
N PHE A 5 11.78 7.88 -12.82
CA PHE A 5 11.09 7.98 -11.51
C PHE A 5 11.10 6.71 -10.65
N ARG A 6 11.93 5.70 -10.97
CA ARG A 6 12.12 4.50 -10.13
C ARG A 6 13.17 4.68 -9.03
N GLY A 7 14.00 5.72 -9.14
CA GLY A 7 15.06 6.04 -8.17
C GLY A 7 14.73 7.23 -7.27
N ASN A 8 15.64 7.53 -6.34
CA ASN A 8 15.51 8.59 -5.33
C ASN A 8 16.05 9.97 -5.78
N SER A 9 15.94 10.29 -7.06
CA SER A 9 16.34 11.61 -7.56
C SER A 9 15.50 12.72 -6.93
N LEU A 10 16.00 13.96 -7.01
CA LEU A 10 15.24 15.13 -6.58
C LEU A 10 13.86 15.21 -7.25
N GLY A 11 13.79 14.91 -8.56
CA GLY A 11 12.54 14.90 -9.32
C GLY A 11 11.51 13.90 -8.76
N SER A 12 11.93 12.67 -8.44
CA SER A 12 11.04 11.67 -7.82
C SER A 12 10.54 12.11 -6.45
N LYS A 13 11.41 12.75 -5.65
CA LYS A 13 11.05 13.25 -4.32
C LYS A 13 10.06 14.41 -4.38
N ILE A 14 10.26 15.35 -5.30
CA ILE A 14 9.32 16.46 -5.54
C ILE A 14 7.95 15.91 -5.96
N MET A 15 7.93 14.95 -6.89
CA MET A 15 6.69 14.31 -7.34
C MET A 15 5.95 13.62 -6.17
N ALA A 16 6.65 12.81 -5.37
CA ALA A 16 6.07 12.15 -4.20
C ALA A 16 5.55 13.16 -3.16
N PHE A 17 6.27 14.25 -2.96
CA PHE A 17 5.84 15.33 -2.07
C PHE A 17 4.52 15.97 -2.55
N CYS A 18 4.43 16.33 -3.83
CA CYS A 18 3.21 16.89 -4.42
C CYS A 18 2.01 15.93 -4.26
N PHE A 19 2.19 14.64 -4.57
CA PHE A 19 1.12 13.65 -4.38
C PHE A 19 0.71 13.53 -2.91
N LYS A 20 1.65 13.60 -1.98
CA LYS A 20 1.34 13.55 -0.55
C LYS A 20 0.50 14.75 -0.12
N ILE A 21 0.93 15.97 -0.42
CA ILE A 21 0.26 17.18 0.12
C ILE A 21 -1.09 17.45 -0.53
N TYR A 22 -1.25 17.14 -1.83
CA TYR A 22 -2.49 17.40 -2.55
C TYR A 22 -3.41 16.18 -2.62
N GLY A 23 -2.86 14.97 -2.51
CA GLY A 23 -3.60 13.72 -2.65
C GLY A 23 -3.98 13.04 -1.33
N ALA A 24 -3.50 13.51 -0.17
CA ALA A 24 -3.76 12.85 1.11
C ALA A 24 -5.25 12.66 1.40
N SER A 25 -6.04 13.74 1.30
CA SER A 25 -7.48 13.67 1.55
C SER A 25 -8.19 12.76 0.54
N TYR A 26 -7.79 12.83 -0.73
CA TYR A 26 -8.32 11.95 -1.76
C TYR A 26 -8.04 10.47 -1.46
N LEU A 27 -6.79 10.12 -1.13
CA LEU A 27 -6.41 8.75 -0.80
C LEU A 27 -7.14 8.25 0.46
N LEU A 28 -7.26 9.09 1.49
CA LEU A 28 -7.98 8.72 2.70
C LEU A 28 -9.45 8.41 2.39
N SER A 29 -10.16 9.34 1.76
CA SER A 29 -11.59 9.15 1.44
C SER A 29 -11.86 7.98 0.49
N LEU A 30 -10.90 7.67 -0.40
CA LEU A 30 -11.02 6.54 -1.31
C LEU A 30 -10.74 5.20 -0.63
N LEU A 31 -9.68 5.11 0.17
CA LEU A 31 -9.17 3.84 0.69
C LEU A 31 -9.82 3.43 2.02
N ASP A 32 -10.21 4.39 2.85
CA ASP A 32 -10.83 4.12 4.17
C ASP A 32 -11.99 3.11 4.09
N PRO A 33 -13.03 3.28 3.25
CA PRO A 33 -14.15 2.32 3.18
C PRO A 33 -13.75 0.93 2.67
N LEU A 34 -12.57 0.79 2.05
CA LEU A 34 -12.06 -0.48 1.56
C LEU A 34 -11.17 -1.17 2.60
N ILE A 35 -10.42 -0.40 3.40
CA ILE A 35 -9.50 -0.92 4.40
C ILE A 35 -10.23 -1.26 5.70
N SER A 36 -11.18 -0.44 6.17
CA SER A 36 -11.85 -0.67 7.46
C SER A 36 -12.47 -2.08 7.56
N PRO A 37 -13.20 -2.60 6.55
CA PRO A 37 -13.78 -3.95 6.64
C PRO A 37 -12.74 -5.07 6.73
N LEU A 38 -11.52 -4.86 6.22
CA LEU A 38 -10.44 -5.86 6.30
C LEU A 38 -9.90 -5.97 7.74
N LEU A 39 -9.93 -4.87 8.49
CA LEU A 39 -9.50 -4.85 9.89
C LEU A 39 -10.50 -5.58 10.81
N ASP A 40 -11.76 -5.65 10.41
CA ASP A 40 -12.83 -6.30 11.17
C ASP A 40 -12.90 -7.84 10.95
N GLN A 41 -12.01 -8.41 10.12
CA GLN A 41 -11.99 -9.84 9.76
C GLN A 41 -10.75 -10.55 10.32
N PRO A 42 -10.71 -10.89 11.63
CA PRO A 42 -9.51 -11.41 12.30
C PRO A 42 -9.11 -12.83 11.88
N ASN A 43 -9.98 -13.56 11.18
CA ASN A 43 -9.78 -14.98 10.83
C ASN A 43 -9.38 -15.19 9.36
N ILE A 44 -8.98 -14.13 8.65
CA ILE A 44 -8.53 -14.24 7.26
C ILE A 44 -7.01 -14.11 7.22
N SER A 45 -6.34 -15.18 6.81
CA SER A 45 -4.91 -15.18 6.52
C SER A 45 -4.68 -14.80 5.04
N TYR A 46 -3.71 -13.90 4.83
CA TYR A 46 -3.21 -13.54 3.49
C TYR A 46 -1.81 -14.11 3.26
N GLU A 47 -1.34 -15.00 4.13
CA GLU A 47 -0.05 -15.64 4.00
C GLU A 47 -0.09 -16.63 2.84
N VAL A 48 0.85 -16.51 1.92
CA VAL A 48 0.93 -17.35 0.71
C VAL A 48 2.26 -18.07 0.60
N ASP A 49 3.21 -17.76 1.49
CA ASP A 49 4.50 -18.45 1.56
C ASP A 49 4.31 -19.78 2.32
N PRO A 50 4.46 -20.94 1.66
CA PRO A 50 4.25 -22.25 2.29
C PRO A 50 5.19 -22.50 3.47
N ALA A 51 6.36 -21.87 3.51
CA ALA A 51 7.30 -22.01 4.61
C ALA A 51 6.84 -21.25 5.88
N ARG A 52 5.81 -20.41 5.78
CA ARG A 52 5.30 -19.54 6.84
C ARG A 52 3.84 -19.83 7.21
N LEU A 53 3.20 -20.79 6.56
CA LEU A 53 1.85 -21.24 6.90
C LEU A 53 1.86 -21.98 8.24
N GLU A 54 0.84 -21.72 9.06
CA GLU A 54 0.59 -22.48 10.28
C GLU A 54 0.15 -23.91 9.91
N GLU A 55 0.44 -24.89 10.76
CA GLU A 55 0.05 -26.27 10.49
C GLU A 55 -1.48 -26.41 10.43
N GLY A 56 -2.03 -26.58 9.22
CA GLY A 56 -3.47 -26.72 8.98
C GLY A 56 -4.12 -25.59 8.17
N GLU A 57 -3.36 -24.56 7.79
CA GLU A 57 -3.65 -23.64 6.67
C GLU A 57 -2.91 -24.08 5.39
#